data_AF-A0A9W2ZMD6-F1
#
_entry.id   AF-A0A9W2ZMD6-F1
#
_cell.length_a   1.000
_cell.length_b   1.000
_cell.length_c   1.000
_cell.angle_alpha   90.00
_cell.angle_beta   90.00
_cell.angle_gamma   90.00
#
_symmetry.space_group_name_H-M   'P 1'
#
loop_
_entity.id
_entity.type
_entity.pdbx_description
1 polymer ?
#
loop_
_entity_poly.entity_id
_entity_poly.type
_entity_poly.pdbx_seq_one_letter_code
_entity_poly.pdbx_strand_id
1 'polypeptide(L)'
;MVRYLYKEKLQMADKAEIVALKEEGRLLELEGAELRKYVQERLIEREKLVKKKEIEKENLAMEKEIEKEKLAMGKGREKEKLVMEKEIEKEKLAMEKEREKEKLTIDKDKLAMDKEIEKEKLAISKEKLVTDKEIEKEKLAMEKEMLAIEKEKLEIKKGKAKDEGTGKKNDVSGNKLAKYKGTMFDENKIDIDIFLKKFEIEMKELAFPEDKWTFLLSKSFAAEVPSKICMSQNNYQIVKEQLLRTFRGCYGCSAARCA
;
A
#
# COMPACT_ATOMS: atom_id res chain seq x y z
N MET A 1 61.71 -8.69 -49.89
CA MET A 1 62.31 -10.03 -50.12
C MET A 1 61.31 -11.17 -49.92
N VAL A 2 60.63 -11.28 -48.77
CA VAL A 2 59.68 -12.38 -48.45
C VAL A 2 58.50 -12.51 -49.45
N ARG A 3 57.89 -11.41 -49.89
CA ARG A 3 56.80 -11.44 -50.88
C ARG A 3 57.26 -11.89 -52.29
N TYR A 4 58.52 -11.66 -52.66
CA TYR A 4 59.05 -12.03 -53.97
C TYR A 4 59.31 -13.54 -54.04
N LEU A 5 59.90 -14.11 -52.99
CA LEU A 5 60.13 -15.55 -52.85
C LEU A 5 58.83 -16.37 -52.79
N TYR A 6 57.75 -15.79 -52.26
CA TYR A 6 56.44 -16.43 -52.21
C TYR A 6 55.79 -16.53 -53.60
N LYS A 7 55.93 -15.49 -54.42
CA LYS A 7 55.34 -15.41 -55.76
C LYS A 7 56.02 -16.37 -56.74
N GLU A 8 57.34 -16.51 -56.64
CA GLU A 8 58.13 -17.44 -57.47
C GLU A 8 57.86 -18.92 -57.09
N LYS A 9 57.71 -19.20 -55.79
CA LYS A 9 57.28 -20.54 -55.31
C LYS A 9 55.86 -20.90 -55.75
N LEU A 10 54.93 -19.94 -55.77
CA LEU A 10 53.56 -20.15 -56.25
C LEU A 10 53.54 -20.53 -57.74
N GLN A 11 54.28 -19.78 -58.57
CA GLN A 11 54.36 -20.05 -60.02
C GLN A 11 55.05 -21.36 -60.37
N MET A 12 55.98 -21.84 -59.52
CA MET A 12 56.63 -23.14 -59.68
C MET A 12 55.70 -24.28 -59.24
N ALA A 13 54.89 -24.08 -58.20
CA ALA A 13 53.91 -25.06 -57.74
C ALA A 13 52.81 -25.30 -58.78
N ASP A 14 52.30 -24.24 -59.42
CA ASP A 14 51.29 -24.34 -60.48
C ASP A 14 51.81 -25.13 -61.69
N LYS A 15 53.10 -24.95 -62.04
CA LYS A 15 53.72 -25.69 -63.15
C LYS A 15 53.91 -27.17 -62.84
N ALA A 16 54.41 -27.50 -61.64
CA ALA A 16 54.59 -28.89 -61.21
C ALA A 16 53.25 -29.63 -61.13
N GLU A 17 52.21 -28.94 -60.68
CA GLU A 17 50.86 -29.48 -60.62
C GLU A 17 50.27 -29.75 -62.00
N ILE A 18 50.43 -28.82 -62.95
CA ILE A 18 50.00 -29.03 -64.33
C ILE A 18 50.72 -30.23 -64.96
N VAL A 19 52.00 -30.44 -64.65
CA VAL A 19 52.75 -31.61 -65.12
C VAL A 19 52.18 -32.90 -64.52
N ALA A 20 51.93 -32.93 -63.21
CA ALA A 20 51.33 -34.09 -62.54
C ALA A 20 49.93 -34.43 -63.09
N LEU A 21 49.07 -33.43 -63.31
CA LEU A 21 47.75 -33.63 -63.90
C LEU A 21 47.82 -34.13 -65.36
N LYS A 22 48.82 -33.67 -66.12
CA LYS A 22 49.08 -34.17 -67.48
C LYS A 22 49.62 -35.60 -67.50
N GLU A 23 50.31 -36.04 -66.45
CA GLU A 23 50.75 -37.43 -66.29
C GLU A 23 49.58 -38.31 -65.84
N GLU A 24 48.76 -37.85 -64.89
CA GLU A 24 47.53 -38.54 -64.47
C GLU A 24 46.57 -38.73 -65.64
N GLY A 25 46.32 -37.69 -66.44
CA GLY A 25 45.47 -37.80 -67.63
C GLY A 25 46.06 -38.73 -68.70
N ARG A 26 47.38 -38.81 -68.84
CA ARG A 26 48.04 -39.76 -69.75
C ARG A 26 47.93 -41.21 -69.27
N LEU A 27 47.93 -41.46 -67.96
CA LEU A 27 47.66 -42.79 -67.39
C LEU A 27 46.20 -43.24 -67.62
N LEU A 28 45.30 -42.29 -67.86
CA LEU A 28 43.91 -42.53 -68.26
C LEU A 28 43.74 -42.62 -69.79
N GLU A 29 44.83 -42.76 -70.55
CA GLU A 29 44.85 -42.83 -72.01
C GLU A 29 44.26 -41.58 -72.72
N LEU A 30 44.19 -40.44 -72.03
CA LEU A 30 43.72 -39.20 -72.64
C LEU A 30 44.85 -38.52 -73.42
N GLU A 31 44.56 -38.13 -74.66
CA GLU A 31 45.51 -37.41 -75.52
C GLU A 31 44.91 -36.12 -76.09
N GLY A 32 45.78 -35.27 -76.65
CA GLY A 32 45.37 -34.11 -77.44
C GLY A 32 44.40 -33.16 -76.72
N ALA A 33 43.18 -33.03 -77.25
CA ALA A 33 42.16 -32.12 -76.74
C ALA A 33 41.49 -32.61 -75.45
N GLU A 34 41.35 -33.92 -75.28
CA GLU A 34 40.69 -34.52 -74.10
C GLU A 34 41.58 -34.36 -72.86
N LEU A 35 42.88 -34.56 -73.01
CA LEU A 35 43.86 -34.30 -71.94
C LEU A 35 43.85 -32.83 -71.50
N ARG A 36 43.72 -31.88 -72.45
CA ARG A 36 43.62 -30.45 -72.12
C ARG A 36 42.35 -30.13 -71.33
N LYS A 37 41.21 -30.70 -71.72
CA LYS A 37 39.94 -30.52 -71.02
C LYS A 37 40.00 -31.10 -69.60
N TYR A 38 40.56 -32.30 -69.44
CA TYR A 38 40.75 -32.95 -68.14
C TYR A 38 41.60 -32.11 -67.18
N VAL A 39 42.76 -31.63 -67.63
CA VAL A 39 43.64 -30.79 -66.81
C VAL A 39 42.93 -29.48 -66.42
N GLN A 40 42.22 -28.85 -67.34
CA GLN A 40 41.48 -27.61 -67.07
C GLN A 40 40.36 -27.81 -66.05
N GLU A 41 39.58 -28.89 -66.16
CA GLU A 41 38.50 -29.20 -65.22
C GLU A 41 39.04 -29.45 -63.80
N ARG A 42 40.15 -30.19 -63.68
CA ARG A 42 40.81 -30.44 -62.39
C ARG A 42 41.35 -29.18 -61.73
N LEU A 43 41.95 -28.28 -62.50
CA LEU A 43 42.40 -26.99 -61.98
C LEU A 43 41.23 -26.14 -61.47
N ILE A 44 40.13 -26.09 -62.22
CA ILE A 44 38.90 -25.38 -61.80
C ILE A 44 38.32 -25.98 -60.51
N GLU A 45 38.28 -27.31 -60.41
CA GLU A 45 37.80 -28.00 -59.20
C GLU A 45 38.67 -27.65 -57.98
N ARG A 46 39.99 -27.62 -58.15
CA ARG A 46 40.93 -27.26 -57.09
C ARG A 46 40.82 -25.79 -56.68
N GLU A 47 40.69 -24.87 -57.64
CA GLU A 47 40.45 -23.46 -57.34
C GLU A 47 39.17 -23.26 -56.52
N LYS A 48 38.09 -23.98 -56.86
CA LYS A 48 36.84 -23.96 -56.08
C LYS A 48 37.06 -24.48 -54.67
N LEU A 49 37.84 -25.55 -54.49
CA LEU A 49 38.17 -26.09 -53.17
C LEU A 49 39.02 -25.13 -52.34
N VAL A 50 40.00 -24.46 -52.95
CA VAL A 50 40.82 -23.44 -52.26
C VAL A 50 39.95 -22.28 -51.80
N LYS A 51 39.13 -21.71 -52.69
CA LYS A 51 38.20 -20.62 -52.35
C LYS A 51 37.23 -21.03 -51.24
N LYS A 52 36.69 -22.26 -51.29
CA LYS A 52 35.80 -22.78 -50.24
C LYS A 52 36.52 -22.83 -48.88
N LYS A 53 37.76 -23.32 -48.84
CA LYS A 53 38.57 -23.38 -47.61
C LYS A 53 38.93 -21.99 -47.08
N GLU A 54 39.14 -21.01 -47.96
CA GLU A 54 39.39 -19.63 -47.56
C GLU A 54 38.14 -19.02 -46.92
N ILE A 55 36.98 -19.16 -47.56
CA ILE A 55 35.69 -18.69 -47.02
C ILE A 55 35.39 -19.35 -45.67
N GLU A 56 35.63 -20.66 -45.53
CA GLU A 56 35.42 -21.37 -44.27
C GLU A 56 36.33 -20.84 -43.15
N LYS A 57 37.60 -20.53 -43.46
CA LYS A 57 38.52 -19.90 -42.50
C LYS A 57 38.07 -18.50 -42.11
N GLU A 58 37.61 -17.70 -43.06
CA GLU A 58 37.09 -16.35 -42.79
C GLU A 58 35.83 -16.40 -41.90
N ASN A 59 34.89 -17.28 -42.21
CA ASN A 59 33.68 -17.49 -41.41
C ASN A 59 34.03 -17.91 -39.97
N LEU A 60 34.98 -18.84 -39.81
CA LEU A 60 35.42 -19.30 -38.49
C LEU A 60 36.18 -18.22 -37.71
N ALA A 61 36.89 -17.32 -38.39
CA ALA A 61 37.50 -16.15 -37.77
C ALA A 61 36.44 -15.14 -37.30
N MET A 62 35.45 -14.85 -38.15
CA MET A 62 34.34 -13.96 -37.83
C MET A 62 33.49 -14.49 -36.67
N GLU A 63 33.19 -15.78 -36.64
CA GLU A 63 32.43 -16.41 -35.56
C GLU A 63 33.16 -16.28 -34.21
N LYS A 64 34.48 -16.47 -34.20
CA LYS A 64 35.31 -16.26 -33.00
C LYS A 64 35.33 -14.81 -32.54
N GLU A 65 35.29 -13.84 -33.45
CA GLU A 65 35.18 -12.42 -33.09
C GLU A 65 33.81 -12.09 -32.49
N ILE A 66 32.73 -12.59 -33.10
CA ILE A 66 31.36 -12.42 -32.60
C ILE A 66 31.22 -13.03 -31.19
N GLU A 67 31.79 -14.20 -30.94
CA GLU A 67 31.75 -14.83 -29.62
C GLU A 67 32.50 -14.00 -28.56
N LYS A 68 33.69 -13.48 -28.90
CA LYS A 68 34.43 -12.56 -28.03
C LYS A 68 33.65 -11.30 -27.71
N GLU A 69 32.98 -10.72 -28.69
CA GLU A 69 32.17 -9.52 -28.52
C GLU A 69 30.96 -9.79 -27.61
N LYS A 70 30.25 -10.91 -27.83
CA LYS A 70 29.16 -11.35 -26.95
C LYS A 70 29.62 -11.54 -25.51
N LEU A 71 30.78 -12.14 -25.29
CA LEU A 71 31.36 -12.30 -23.95
C LEU A 71 31.72 -10.95 -23.31
N ALA A 72 32.26 -10.00 -24.09
CA ALA A 72 32.57 -8.66 -23.60
C ALA A 72 31.31 -7.88 -23.20
N MET A 73 30.27 -7.91 -24.04
CA MET A 73 28.97 -7.29 -23.74
C MET A 73 28.30 -7.94 -22.52
N GLY A 74 28.37 -9.26 -22.40
CA GLY A 74 27.83 -9.99 -21.24
C GLY A 74 28.48 -9.54 -19.93
N LYS A 75 29.81 -9.48 -19.88
CA LYS A 75 30.56 -8.97 -18.72
C LYS A 75 30.25 -7.50 -18.41
N GLY A 76 30.01 -6.68 -19.43
CA GLY A 76 29.59 -5.29 -19.25
C GLY A 76 28.23 -5.19 -18.56
N ARG A 77 27.23 -5.93 -19.06
CA ARG A 77 25.88 -5.96 -18.48
C ARG A 77 25.84 -6.51 -17.06
N GLU A 78 26.63 -7.52 -16.75
CA GLU A 78 26.69 -8.08 -15.40
C GLU A 78 27.28 -7.08 -14.39
N LYS A 79 28.34 -6.36 -14.76
CA LYS A 79 28.90 -5.27 -13.94
C LYS A 79 27.88 -4.16 -13.72
N GLU A 80 27.15 -3.76 -14.76
CA GLU A 80 26.12 -2.72 -14.66
C GLU A 80 24.98 -3.15 -13.72
N LYS A 81 24.50 -4.40 -13.82
CA LYS A 81 23.52 -4.95 -12.87
C LYS A 81 24.01 -4.90 -11.43
N LEU A 82 25.25 -5.31 -11.17
CA LEU A 82 25.84 -5.28 -9.82
C LEU A 82 25.98 -3.85 -9.27
N VAL A 83 26.23 -2.86 -10.12
CA VAL A 83 26.26 -1.44 -9.70
C VAL A 83 24.86 -0.97 -9.32
N MET A 84 23.86 -1.22 -10.18
CA MET A 84 22.47 -0.86 -9.89
C MET A 84 21.94 -1.54 -8.62
N GLU A 85 22.22 -2.82 -8.42
CA GLU A 85 21.81 -3.54 -7.21
C GLU A 85 22.41 -2.92 -5.94
N LYS A 86 23.70 -2.55 -5.96
CA LYS A 86 24.35 -1.86 -4.84
C LYS A 86 23.76 -0.47 -4.58
N GLU A 87 23.35 0.25 -5.61
CA GLU A 87 22.69 1.54 -5.46
C GLU A 87 21.30 1.40 -4.85
N ILE A 88 20.51 0.44 -5.32
CA ILE A 88 19.18 0.11 -4.77
C ILE A 88 19.29 -0.29 -3.29
N GLU A 89 20.29 -1.11 -2.93
CA GLU A 89 20.50 -1.52 -1.54
C GLU A 89 20.86 -0.34 -0.63
N LYS A 90 21.72 0.58 -1.10
CA LYS A 90 22.05 1.81 -0.37
C LYS A 90 20.83 2.71 -0.18
N GLU A 91 20.00 2.86 -1.21
CA GLU A 91 18.78 3.67 -1.15
C GLU A 91 17.77 3.09 -0.16
N LYS A 92 17.56 1.76 -0.19
CA LYS A 92 16.71 1.07 0.79
C LYS A 92 17.18 1.30 2.22
N LEU A 93 18.48 1.19 2.47
CA LEU A 93 19.06 1.40 3.79
C LEU A 93 18.96 2.86 4.26
N ALA A 94 19.02 3.83 3.34
CA ALA A 94 18.78 5.24 3.64
C ALA A 94 17.32 5.51 4.02
N MET A 95 16.37 4.99 3.23
CA MET A 95 14.94 5.11 3.53
C MET A 95 14.56 4.45 4.86
N GLU A 96 15.15 3.31 5.19
CA GLU A 96 14.90 2.63 6.47
C GLU A 96 15.38 3.47 7.66
N LYS A 97 16.59 4.07 7.55
CA LYS A 97 17.11 4.99 8.57
C LYS A 97 16.25 6.23 8.74
N GLU A 98 15.67 6.77 7.66
CA GLU A 98 14.74 7.91 7.76
C GLU A 98 13.44 7.50 8.45
N ARG A 99 12.85 6.35 8.10
CA ARG A 99 11.65 5.83 8.77
C ARG A 99 11.88 5.58 10.25
N GLU A 100 13.05 5.09 10.64
CA GLU A 100 13.38 4.87 12.05
C GLU A 100 13.48 6.20 12.82
N LYS A 101 14.10 7.23 12.22
CA LYS A 101 14.13 8.58 12.80
C LYS A 101 12.72 9.16 12.94
N GLU A 102 11.88 9.00 11.92
CA GLU A 102 10.50 9.48 11.93
C GLU A 102 9.67 8.80 13.03
N LYS A 103 9.81 7.48 13.18
CA LYS A 103 9.18 6.75 14.30
C LYS A 103 9.63 7.28 15.65
N LEU A 104 10.94 7.51 15.83
CA LEU A 104 11.47 8.06 17.08
C LEU A 104 10.94 9.48 17.36
N THR A 105 10.73 10.32 16.35
CA THR A 105 10.11 11.64 16.54
C THR A 105 8.64 11.52 16.92
N ILE A 106 7.88 10.67 16.23
CA ILE A 106 6.46 10.44 16.55
C ILE A 106 6.31 9.92 17.98
N ASP A 107 7.16 8.97 18.39
CA ASP A 107 7.10 8.41 19.74
C ASP A 107 7.47 9.44 20.81
N LYS A 108 8.44 10.34 20.55
CA LYS A 108 8.74 11.47 21.43
C LYS A 108 7.56 12.42 21.57
N ASP A 109 6.91 12.76 20.46
CA ASP A 109 5.77 13.66 20.44
C ASP A 109 4.57 13.07 21.18
N LYS A 110 4.28 11.78 20.98
CA LYS A 110 3.26 11.05 21.77
C LYS A 110 3.56 11.10 23.26
N LEU A 111 4.80 10.83 23.66
CA LEU A 111 5.22 10.88 25.06
C LEU A 111 5.08 12.28 25.66
N ALA A 112 5.29 13.34 24.86
CA ALA A 112 5.07 14.71 25.27
C ALA A 112 3.58 15.01 25.47
N MET A 113 2.73 14.60 24.51
CA MET A 113 1.26 14.75 24.62
C MET A 113 0.70 13.98 25.82
N ASP A 114 1.14 12.74 26.05
CA ASP A 114 0.68 11.93 27.19
C ASP A 114 1.01 12.60 28.53
N LYS A 115 2.21 13.19 28.66
CA LYS A 115 2.59 13.97 29.85
C LYS A 115 1.75 15.22 30.03
N GLU A 116 1.36 15.88 28.94
CA GLU A 116 0.50 17.07 28.99
C GLU A 116 -0.93 16.70 29.41
N ILE A 117 -1.48 15.63 28.84
CA ILE A 117 -2.78 15.07 29.22
C ILE A 117 -2.80 14.67 30.70
N GLU A 118 -1.72 14.06 31.21
CA GLU A 118 -1.64 13.67 32.63
C GLU A 118 -1.63 14.89 33.56
N LYS A 119 -0.90 15.95 33.19
CA LYS A 119 -0.91 17.23 33.93
C LYS A 119 -2.30 17.87 33.93
N GLU A 120 -2.98 17.87 32.79
CA GLU A 120 -4.32 18.41 32.66
C GLU A 120 -5.33 17.62 33.51
N LYS A 121 -5.27 16.28 33.48
CA LYS A 121 -6.11 15.42 34.34
C LYS A 121 -5.88 15.71 35.82
N LEU A 122 -4.62 15.92 36.25
CA LEU A 122 -4.29 16.29 37.62
C LEU A 122 -4.83 17.68 37.98
N ALA A 123 -4.77 18.65 37.06
CA ALA A 123 -5.33 19.98 37.27
C ALA A 123 -6.86 19.93 37.44
N ILE A 124 -7.55 19.23 36.53
CA ILE A 124 -9.01 19.02 36.60
C ILE A 124 -9.40 18.31 37.90
N SER A 125 -8.64 17.30 38.34
CA SER A 125 -8.93 16.60 39.61
C SER A 125 -8.75 17.51 40.83
N LYS A 126 -7.75 18.39 40.82
CA LYS A 126 -7.56 19.37 41.90
C LYS A 126 -8.69 20.40 41.92
N GLU A 127 -9.11 20.87 40.75
CA GLU A 127 -10.22 21.82 40.62
C GLU A 127 -11.53 21.20 41.13
N LYS A 128 -11.84 19.96 40.73
CA LYS A 128 -13.01 19.22 41.24
C LYS A 128 -13.01 19.08 42.77
N LEU A 129 -11.86 18.79 43.37
CA LEU A 129 -11.74 18.72 44.82
C LEU A 129 -11.98 20.07 45.52
N VAL A 130 -11.67 21.19 44.86
CA VAL A 130 -11.99 22.53 45.39
C VAL A 130 -13.49 22.79 45.28
N THR A 131 -14.09 22.53 44.11
CA THR A 131 -15.54 22.72 43.91
C THR A 131 -16.36 21.83 44.84
N ASP A 132 -15.95 20.57 45.05
CA ASP A 132 -16.65 19.65 45.95
C ASP A 132 -16.63 20.14 47.40
N LYS A 133 -15.49 20.69 47.86
CA LYS A 133 -15.37 21.31 49.19
C LYS A 133 -16.24 22.56 49.33
N GLU A 134 -16.39 23.35 48.27
CA GLU A 134 -17.27 24.52 48.27
C GLU A 134 -18.74 24.11 48.32
N ILE A 135 -19.13 23.12 47.51
CA ILE A 135 -20.48 22.54 47.52
C ILE A 135 -20.82 21.94 48.90
N GLU A 136 -19.87 21.28 49.56
CA GLU A 136 -20.09 20.72 50.91
C GLU A 136 -20.29 21.82 51.96
N LYS A 137 -19.51 22.92 51.89
CA LYS A 137 -19.72 24.09 52.76
C LYS A 137 -21.08 24.74 52.50
N GLU A 138 -21.50 24.85 51.24
CA GLU A 138 -22.79 25.42 50.87
C GLU A 138 -23.95 24.53 51.34
N LYS A 139 -23.83 23.20 51.20
CA LYS A 139 -24.80 22.24 51.75
C LYS A 139 -24.91 22.35 53.27
N LEU A 140 -23.79 22.46 53.99
CA LEU A 140 -23.80 22.68 55.44
C LEU A 140 -24.43 24.03 55.82
N ALA A 141 -24.24 25.07 55.02
CA ALA A 141 -24.89 26.37 55.23
C ALA A 141 -26.40 26.27 55.02
N MET A 142 -26.84 25.66 53.92
CA MET A 142 -28.26 25.41 53.64
C MET A 142 -28.91 24.50 54.68
N GLU A 143 -28.21 23.50 55.20
CA GLU A 143 -28.73 22.62 56.26
C GLU A 143 -28.91 23.38 57.58
N LYS A 144 -27.94 24.23 57.94
CA LYS A 144 -28.09 25.12 59.11
C LYS A 144 -29.26 26.09 58.94
N GLU A 145 -29.45 26.62 57.74
CA GLU A 145 -30.57 27.50 57.42
C GLU A 145 -31.91 26.76 57.45
N MET A 146 -31.98 25.55 56.87
CA MET A 146 -33.15 24.68 56.99
C MET A 146 -33.49 24.35 58.44
N LEU A 147 -32.50 24.04 59.27
CA LEU A 147 -32.71 23.77 60.70
C LEU A 147 -33.20 25.02 61.44
N ALA A 148 -32.77 26.22 61.03
CA ALA A 148 -33.29 27.48 61.57
C ALA A 148 -34.76 27.69 61.15
N ILE A 149 -35.07 27.50 59.87
CA ILE A 149 -36.44 27.53 59.35
C ILE A 149 -37.30 26.44 60.00
N GLU A 150 -36.77 25.26 60.29
CA GLU A 150 -37.51 24.18 60.94
C GLU A 150 -37.77 24.49 62.42
N LYS A 151 -36.82 25.08 63.15
CA LYS A 151 -37.05 25.60 64.50
C LYS A 151 -38.12 26.69 64.49
N GLU A 152 -38.06 27.61 63.54
CA GLU A 152 -39.08 28.65 63.35
C GLU A 152 -40.44 28.04 62.96
N LYS A 153 -40.46 27.04 62.07
CA LYS A 153 -41.67 26.28 61.72
C LYS A 153 -42.19 25.45 62.87
N LEU A 154 -41.38 24.95 63.79
CA LEU A 154 -41.81 24.26 65.02
C LEU A 154 -42.42 25.25 66.02
N GLU A 155 -41.91 26.48 66.07
CA GLU A 155 -42.56 27.59 66.78
C GLU A 155 -43.93 27.94 66.14
N ILE A 156 -44.02 27.91 64.82
CA ILE A 156 -45.28 28.13 64.07
C ILE A 156 -46.24 26.91 64.17
N LYS A 157 -45.73 25.67 64.21
CA LYS A 157 -46.52 24.42 64.29
C LYS A 157 -47.02 24.08 65.69
N LYS A 158 -46.52 24.72 66.76
CA LYS A 158 -47.27 24.81 68.03
C LYS A 158 -48.63 25.49 67.85
N GLY A 159 -48.89 26.13 66.70
CA GLY A 159 -50.12 26.83 66.39
C GLY A 159 -51.12 26.13 65.44
N LYS A 160 -50.81 25.00 64.78
CA LYS A 160 -51.77 24.35 63.86
C LYS A 160 -51.32 22.95 63.43
N ALA A 161 -52.14 21.95 63.77
CA ALA A 161 -52.05 20.56 63.31
C ALA A 161 -53.17 20.24 62.31
N LYS A 162 -52.95 19.17 61.52
CA LYS A 162 -53.76 18.59 60.41
C LYS A 162 -53.43 19.25 59.05
N ASP A 163 -53.21 18.52 57.96
CA ASP A 163 -53.89 17.29 57.53
C ASP A 163 -53.04 16.46 56.55
N GLU A 164 -53.43 15.20 56.39
CA GLU A 164 -52.85 14.13 55.57
C GLU A 164 -53.01 14.34 54.04
N GLY A 165 -52.29 13.56 53.22
CA GLY A 165 -52.57 13.53 51.78
C GLY A 165 -51.62 12.68 50.92
N THR A 166 -51.99 11.41 50.71
CA THR A 166 -51.43 10.39 49.82
C THR A 166 -51.54 10.71 48.32
N GLY A 167 -50.66 10.15 47.46
CA GLY A 167 -50.86 10.25 46.01
C GLY A 167 -49.83 9.58 45.07
N LYS A 168 -50.23 8.42 44.52
CA LYS A 168 -50.05 7.92 43.14
C LYS A 168 -48.66 7.53 42.58
N LYS A 169 -48.54 6.21 42.33
CA LYS A 169 -47.76 5.57 41.26
C LYS A 169 -48.21 6.09 39.89
N ASN A 170 -47.26 6.43 39.01
CA ASN A 170 -47.48 6.60 37.58
C ASN A 170 -46.49 5.74 36.80
N ASP A 171 -47.02 4.76 36.08
CA ASP A 171 -46.36 4.09 34.97
C ASP A 171 -46.09 5.11 33.85
N VAL A 172 -44.82 5.27 33.47
CA VAL A 172 -44.41 6.04 32.29
C VAL A 172 -43.56 5.13 31.41
N SER A 173 -44.21 4.28 30.64
CA SER A 173 -43.61 3.64 29.47
C SER A 173 -44.47 4.00 28.27
N GLY A 174 -43.97 4.90 27.42
CA GLY A 174 -44.70 5.30 26.22
C GLY A 174 -44.50 6.74 25.78
N ASN A 175 -43.27 7.28 25.81
CA ASN A 175 -42.96 8.44 24.94
C ASN A 175 -41.47 8.76 24.73
N LYS A 176 -40.55 7.78 24.83
CA LYS A 176 -39.12 8.06 24.59
C LYS A 176 -38.80 8.29 23.10
N LEU A 177 -39.59 7.74 22.17
CA LEU A 177 -39.31 7.81 20.73
C LEU A 177 -39.49 9.22 20.13
N ALA A 178 -40.36 10.04 20.71
CA ALA A 178 -40.64 11.40 20.21
C ALA A 178 -39.59 12.44 20.63
N LYS A 179 -38.66 12.10 21.53
CA LYS A 179 -37.63 13.02 22.05
C LYS A 179 -36.27 12.91 21.38
N TYR A 180 -36.03 11.88 20.56
CA TYR A 180 -34.76 11.74 19.87
C TYR A 180 -34.68 12.72 18.69
N LYS A 181 -34.11 13.90 18.93
CA LYS A 181 -33.60 14.81 17.90
C LYS A 181 -32.10 14.52 17.71
N GLY A 182 -31.79 13.30 17.30
CA GLY A 182 -30.41 12.88 17.07
C GLY A 182 -29.68 13.82 16.12
N THR A 183 -28.37 13.89 16.28
CA THR A 183 -27.52 14.58 15.31
C THR A 183 -27.70 13.91 13.94
N MET A 184 -27.89 14.73 12.89
CA MET A 184 -27.88 14.24 11.52
C MET A 184 -26.45 14.00 11.08
N PHE A 185 -26.19 12.84 10.46
CA PHE A 185 -24.89 12.55 9.88
C PHE A 185 -24.69 13.38 8.61
N ASP A 186 -23.55 14.07 8.57
CA ASP A 186 -23.07 14.84 7.43
C ASP A 186 -21.66 14.35 7.11
N GLU A 187 -21.52 13.66 5.97
CA GLU A 187 -20.27 13.03 5.51
C GLU A 187 -19.11 14.04 5.42
N ASN A 188 -19.41 15.32 5.19
CA ASN A 188 -18.39 16.36 5.04
C ASN A 188 -17.96 17.00 6.37
N LYS A 189 -18.70 16.75 7.47
CA LYS A 189 -18.48 17.45 8.75
C LYS A 189 -18.08 16.53 9.89
N ILE A 190 -18.52 15.28 9.87
CA ILE A 190 -18.36 14.37 11.00
C ILE A 190 -17.80 13.04 10.48
N ASP A 191 -16.67 12.63 11.03
CA ASP A 191 -16.12 11.29 10.80
C ASP A 191 -17.13 10.22 11.25
N ILE A 192 -17.36 9.21 10.40
CA ILE A 192 -18.33 8.14 10.64
C ILE A 192 -18.09 7.40 11.97
N ASP A 193 -16.83 7.24 12.38
CA ASP A 193 -16.48 6.61 13.66
C ASP A 193 -16.92 7.46 14.85
N ILE A 194 -16.70 8.78 14.75
CA ILE A 194 -17.11 9.73 15.79
C ILE A 194 -18.63 9.78 15.88
N PHE A 195 -19.31 9.82 14.74
CA PHE A 195 -20.77 9.80 14.67
C PHE A 195 -21.36 8.55 15.31
N LEU A 196 -20.88 7.36 14.91
CA LEU A 196 -21.39 6.10 15.45
C LEU A 196 -21.14 5.95 16.95
N LYS A 197 -19.97 6.38 17.45
CA LYS A 197 -19.68 6.37 18.89
C LYS A 197 -20.64 7.28 19.67
N LYS A 198 -20.90 8.50 19.17
CA LYS A 198 -21.87 9.42 19.80
C LYS A 198 -23.28 8.82 19.81
N PHE A 199 -23.70 8.26 18.69
CA PHE A 199 -24.99 7.57 18.57
C PHE A 199 -25.12 6.43 19.60
N GLU A 200 -24.11 5.57 19.75
CA GLU A 200 -24.13 4.47 20.73
C GLU A 200 -24.22 4.97 22.17
N ILE A 201 -23.51 6.05 22.51
CA ILE A 201 -23.57 6.68 23.83
C ILE A 201 -24.98 7.20 24.10
N GLU A 202 -25.55 7.97 23.16
CA GLU A 202 -26.92 8.52 23.28
C GLU A 202 -27.97 7.42 23.43
N MET A 203 -27.87 6.34 22.65
CA MET A 203 -28.81 5.21 22.76
C MET A 203 -28.71 4.49 24.10
N LYS A 204 -27.49 4.31 24.63
CA LYS A 204 -27.25 3.71 25.94
C LYS A 204 -27.77 4.58 27.08
N GLU A 205 -27.52 5.89 27.03
CA GLU A 205 -28.02 6.86 28.02
C GLU A 205 -29.56 6.88 28.08
N LEU A 206 -30.22 6.75 26.93
CA LEU A 206 -31.67 6.68 26.85
C LEU A 206 -32.25 5.30 27.19
N ALA A 207 -31.38 4.30 27.38
CA ALA A 207 -31.71 2.89 27.56
C ALA A 207 -32.63 2.38 26.44
N PHE A 208 -32.28 2.68 25.18
CA PHE A 208 -33.01 2.18 24.02
C PHE A 208 -32.66 0.71 23.72
N PRO A 209 -33.66 -0.15 23.45
CA PRO A 209 -33.42 -1.53 23.01
C PRO A 209 -32.58 -1.60 21.72
N GLU A 210 -31.54 -2.44 21.70
CA GLU A 210 -30.58 -2.57 20.58
C GLU A 210 -31.23 -2.98 19.25
N ASP A 211 -32.32 -3.76 19.30
CA ASP A 211 -33.12 -4.17 18.14
C ASP A 211 -33.73 -2.98 17.38
N LYS A 212 -33.88 -1.83 18.04
CA LYS A 212 -34.41 -0.60 17.45
C LYS A 212 -33.35 0.37 16.97
N TRP A 213 -32.07 0.10 17.24
CA TRP A 213 -30.99 1.01 16.90
C TRP A 213 -30.85 1.17 15.40
N THR A 214 -31.00 0.11 14.60
CA THR A 214 -30.92 0.22 13.13
C THR A 214 -31.99 1.18 12.58
N PHE A 215 -33.21 1.12 13.11
CA PHE A 215 -34.31 1.99 12.68
C PHE A 215 -34.08 3.45 13.07
N LEU A 216 -33.50 3.71 14.25
CA LEU A 216 -33.15 5.08 14.66
C LEU A 216 -31.97 5.62 13.87
N LEU A 217 -30.99 4.76 13.62
CA LEU A 217 -29.81 5.09 12.84
C LEU A 217 -30.20 5.48 11.41
N SER A 218 -31.13 4.77 10.76
CA SER A 218 -31.59 5.11 9.41
C SER A 218 -32.23 6.49 9.30
N LYS A 219 -32.84 7.00 10.38
CA LYS A 219 -33.41 8.36 10.43
C LYS A 219 -32.36 9.45 10.60
N SER A 220 -31.18 9.11 11.09
CA SER A 220 -30.07 10.06 11.26
C SER A 220 -29.27 10.29 9.97
N PHE A 221 -29.55 9.54 8.90
CA PHE A 221 -28.93 9.75 7.59
C PHE A 221 -29.86 10.52 6.65
N ALA A 222 -29.28 11.42 5.84
CA ALA A 222 -29.99 12.03 4.73
C ALA A 222 -30.41 10.96 3.72
N ALA A 223 -31.52 11.19 3.00
CA ALA A 223 -32.18 10.22 2.12
C ALA A 223 -31.27 9.57 1.04
N GLU A 224 -30.10 10.15 0.75
CA GLU A 224 -29.16 9.67 -0.24
C GLU A 224 -28.23 8.54 0.26
N VAL A 225 -27.91 8.50 1.55
CA VAL A 225 -27.01 7.47 2.12
C VAL A 225 -27.63 6.06 2.20
N PRO A 226 -28.93 5.90 2.55
CA PRO A 226 -29.58 4.60 2.59
C PRO A 226 -29.60 3.83 1.26
N SER A 227 -29.39 4.52 0.12
CA SER A 227 -29.33 3.85 -1.19
C SER A 227 -28.13 2.91 -1.36
N LYS A 228 -27.04 3.14 -0.59
CA LYS A 228 -25.79 2.37 -0.68
C LYS A 228 -25.72 1.21 0.31
N ILE A 229 -26.59 1.18 1.32
CA ILE A 229 -26.50 0.27 2.47
C ILE A 229 -27.86 -0.37 2.73
N CYS A 230 -27.86 -1.69 2.87
CA CYS A 230 -29.08 -2.46 3.11
C CYS A 230 -29.52 -2.31 4.58
N MET A 231 -30.29 -1.24 4.86
CA MET A 231 -30.81 -0.94 6.21
C MET A 231 -31.96 -1.86 6.64
N SER A 232 -32.30 -2.91 5.86
CA SER A 232 -33.35 -3.87 6.20
C SER A 232 -32.91 -4.94 7.20
N GLN A 233 -31.66 -4.89 7.67
CA GLN A 233 -31.14 -5.84 8.66
C GLN A 233 -31.45 -5.37 10.09
N ASN A 234 -32.16 -6.17 10.89
CA ASN A 234 -32.48 -5.85 12.29
C ASN A 234 -31.28 -5.96 13.25
N ASN A 235 -30.05 -6.03 12.74
CA ASN A 235 -28.85 -6.15 13.56
C ASN A 235 -27.94 -4.93 13.35
N TYR A 236 -27.85 -4.10 14.40
CA TYR A 236 -27.06 -2.88 14.41
C TYR A 236 -25.57 -3.14 14.10
N GLN A 237 -24.98 -4.23 14.58
CA GLN A 237 -23.55 -4.52 14.35
C GLN A 237 -23.23 -4.74 12.88
N ILE A 238 -24.11 -5.44 12.15
CA ILE A 238 -23.91 -5.68 10.71
C ILE A 238 -24.01 -4.36 9.94
N VAL A 239 -25.00 -3.52 10.26
CA VAL A 239 -25.18 -2.20 9.64
C VAL A 239 -24.01 -1.27 9.96
N LYS A 240 -23.50 -1.30 11.20
CA LYS A 240 -22.32 -0.55 11.63
C LYS A 240 -21.09 -0.93 10.81
N GLU A 241 -20.82 -2.23 10.63
CA GLU A 241 -19.69 -2.68 9.80
C GLU A 241 -19.82 -2.26 8.34
N GLN A 242 -21.03 -2.32 7.77
CA GLN A 242 -21.29 -1.86 6.40
C GLN A 242 -21.08 -0.35 6.24
N LEU A 243 -21.54 0.45 7.20
CA LEU A 243 -21.29 1.89 7.26
C LEU A 243 -19.79 2.17 7.31
N LEU A 244 -19.07 1.54 8.23
CA LEU A 244 -17.63 1.73 8.37
C LEU A 244 -16.87 1.33 7.11
N ARG A 245 -17.24 0.21 6.46
CA ARG A 245 -16.61 -0.21 5.20
C ARG A 245 -16.85 0.79 4.07
N THR A 246 -18.09 1.28 3.95
CA THR A 246 -18.49 2.23 2.91
C THR A 246 -17.77 3.57 3.07
N PHE A 247 -17.74 4.14 4.28
CA PHE A 247 -17.22 5.48 4.52
C PHE A 247 -15.70 5.52 4.79
N ARG A 248 -15.10 4.46 5.34
CA ARG A 248 -13.62 4.39 5.47
C ARG A 248 -12.93 4.08 4.14
N GLY A 249 -13.59 3.38 3.23
CA GLY A 249 -13.02 2.97 1.93
C GLY A 249 -12.79 4.12 0.94
N CYS A 250 -13.36 5.31 1.19
CA CYS A 250 -13.27 6.43 0.25
C CYS A 250 -12.09 7.39 0.50
N TYR A 251 -11.36 7.29 1.61
CA TYR A 251 -10.25 8.21 1.90
C TYR A 251 -8.93 7.89 1.16
N GLY A 252 -8.92 6.87 0.30
CA GLY A 252 -7.73 6.48 -0.49
C GLY A 252 -7.98 6.22 -1.98
N CYS A 253 -9.23 6.26 -2.45
CA CYS A 253 -9.55 6.11 -3.87
C CYS A 253 -9.93 7.47 -4.44
N SER A 254 -8.94 8.12 -5.06
CA SER A 254 -9.17 9.23 -5.99
C SER A 254 -10.38 8.93 -6.88
N ALA A 255 -11.33 9.85 -6.92
CA ALA A 255 -12.57 9.81 -7.69
C ALA A 255 -12.37 9.72 -9.22
N ALA A 256 -11.15 9.46 -9.70
CA ALA A 256 -10.80 9.31 -11.11
C ALA A 256 -11.00 7.89 -11.68
N ARG A 257 -11.60 6.94 -10.95
CA ARG A 257 -11.70 5.54 -11.42
C ARG A 257 -13.08 4.88 -11.36
N CYS A 258 -14.14 5.65 -11.15
CA CYS A 258 -15.51 5.18 -11.36
C CYS A 258 -16.30 6.21 -12.18
N ALA A 259 -15.95 6.31 -13.46
CA ALA A 259 -16.81 6.78 -14.54
C ALA A 259 -16.61 5.84 -15.73
#